data_AF-A0A447TF22-F1
#
_entry.id   AF-A0A447TF22-F1
#
_cell.length_a   1.000
_cell.length_b   1.000
_cell.length_c   1.000
_cell.angle_alpha   90.00
_cell.angle_beta   90.00
_cell.angle_gamma   90.00
#
_symmetry.space_group_name_H-M   'P 1'
#
loop_
_entity.id
_entity.type
_entity.pdbx_description
1 polymer ?
#
loop_
_entity_poly.entity_id
_entity_poly.type
_entity_poly.pdbx_seq_one_letter_code
_entity_poly.pdbx_strand_id
1 'polypeptide(L)'
;MSIARALMNGGRIILADEPTGALDSHSGEEVMRILKELNAAGHTVIIVTHDPAIAAQTERVIEIRDGEILRDSGAPAREAASQATEVQPDGGPLLRERLAEAFKMAMLAMSANRLRTALTMLGIVIGIASVVSVIAIGEGSRDYVLKGIREMGTQTITVFRGKDWGTTRPTGCAPSCPAMSPRWRAKAMSTA
;
A
#
# COMPACT_ATOMS: atom_id res chain seq x y z
N MET A 1 2.59 18.70 -24.25
CA MET A 1 2.31 18.33 -22.84
C MET A 1 3.43 18.72 -21.86
N SER A 2 4.71 18.66 -22.24
CA SER A 2 5.83 18.96 -21.31
C SER A 2 5.93 20.44 -20.88
N ILE A 3 5.79 21.39 -21.81
CA ILE A 3 5.95 22.84 -21.56
C ILE A 3 4.90 23.36 -20.58
N ALA A 4 3.62 22.99 -20.76
CA ALA A 4 2.54 23.37 -19.85
C ALA A 4 2.78 22.84 -18.43
N ARG A 5 3.30 21.61 -18.28
CA ARG A 5 3.61 21.03 -16.96
C ARG A 5 4.76 21.75 -16.25
N ALA A 6 5.75 22.25 -17.01
CA ALA A 6 6.85 23.05 -16.46
C ALA A 6 6.36 24.41 -15.93
N LEU A 7 5.38 25.02 -16.61
CA LEU A 7 4.80 26.31 -16.21
C LEU A 7 3.85 26.22 -15.01
N MET A 8 3.15 25.10 -14.83
CA MET A 8 2.18 24.92 -13.74
C MET A 8 2.77 25.03 -12.32
N ASN A 9 4.08 24.83 -12.15
CA ASN A 9 4.75 24.91 -10.85
C ASN A 9 5.31 26.31 -10.52
N GLY A 10 5.00 27.34 -11.33
CA GLY A 10 5.55 28.69 -11.12
C GLY A 10 7.08 28.75 -11.31
N GLY A 11 7.63 27.89 -12.17
CA GLY A 11 9.06 27.75 -12.40
C GLY A 11 9.69 29.07 -12.86
N ARG A 12 10.41 29.75 -11.96
CA ARG A 12 11.28 30.90 -12.31
C ARG A 12 12.41 30.49 -13.25
N ILE A 13 12.74 29.20 -13.29
CA ILE A 13 13.72 28.58 -14.17
C ILE A 13 13.01 27.50 -15.01
N ILE A 14 13.20 27.56 -16.32
CA ILE A 14 12.68 26.60 -17.30
C ILE A 14 13.88 25.91 -17.93
N LEU A 15 13.97 24.59 -17.77
CA LEU A 15 14.97 23.74 -18.41
C LEU A 15 14.30 23.01 -19.58
N ALA A 16 14.79 23.24 -20.80
CA ALA A 16 14.25 22.64 -22.01
C ALA A 16 15.35 21.81 -22.69
N ASP A 17 15.21 20.49 -22.65
CA ASP A 17 16.09 19.55 -23.35
C ASP A 17 15.49 19.22 -24.73
N GLU A 18 16.18 19.66 -25.79
CA GLU A 18 15.78 19.51 -27.20
C GLU A 18 14.29 19.85 -27.49
N PRO A 19 13.83 21.09 -27.16
CA PRO A 19 12.41 21.43 -27.19
C PRO A 19 11.77 21.35 -28.58
N THR A 20 12.57 21.42 -29.65
CA THR A 20 12.12 21.42 -31.05
C THR A 20 12.46 20.14 -31.79
N GLY A 21 13.25 19.22 -31.21
CA GLY A 21 13.79 18.04 -31.92
C GLY A 21 12.75 17.02 -32.38
N ALA A 22 11.54 17.05 -31.82
CA ALA A 22 10.43 16.15 -32.17
C ALA A 22 9.27 16.85 -32.92
N LEU A 23 9.43 18.12 -33.31
CA LEU A 23 8.38 18.93 -33.91
C LEU A 23 8.75 19.33 -35.35
N ASP A 24 7.74 19.61 -36.18
CA ASP A 24 7.94 20.23 -37.49
C ASP A 24 8.42 21.68 -37.35
N SER A 25 8.95 22.26 -38.44
CA SER A 25 9.56 23.60 -38.42
C SER A 25 8.61 24.71 -37.95
N HIS A 26 7.33 24.67 -38.36
CA HIS A 26 6.34 25.65 -37.95
C HIS A 26 6.00 25.52 -36.46
N SER A 27 5.78 24.29 -35.98
CA SER A 27 5.51 24.03 -34.57
C SER A 27 6.73 24.31 -33.69
N GLY A 28 7.95 24.11 -34.19
CA GLY A 28 9.20 24.44 -33.50
C GLY A 28 9.42 25.94 -33.32
N GLU A 29 9.12 26.73 -34.35
CA GLU A 29 9.15 28.20 -34.27
C GLU A 29 8.17 28.74 -33.22
N GLU A 30 6.96 28.15 -33.17
CA GLU A 30 5.95 28.52 -32.19
C GLU A 30 6.40 28.24 -30.75
N VAL A 31 7.04 27.08 -30.52
CA VAL A 31 7.62 26.76 -29.21
C VAL A 31 8.73 27.75 -28.84
N MET A 32 9.62 28.08 -29.78
CA MET A 32 10.68 29.05 -29.55
C MET A 32 10.14 30.46 -29.27
N ARG A 33 9.04 30.85 -29.92
CA ARG A 33 8.34 32.10 -29.65
C ARG A 33 7.85 32.17 -28.21
N ILE A 34 7.17 31.12 -27.73
CA ILE A 34 6.68 31.04 -26.35
C ILE A 34 7.83 31.10 -25.34
N LEU A 35 8.93 30.38 -25.60
CA LEU A 35 10.11 30.39 -24.72
C LEU A 35 10.76 31.78 -24.63
N LYS A 36 10.80 32.52 -25.75
CA LYS A 36 11.28 33.91 -25.78
C LYS A 36 10.34 34.86 -25.02
N GLU A 37 9.03 34.71 -25.17
CA GLU A 37 8.04 35.50 -24.43
C GLU A 37 8.16 35.28 -22.91
N LEU A 38 8.35 34.03 -22.49
CA LEU A 38 8.59 33.68 -21.09
C LEU A 38 9.89 34.27 -20.56
N ASN A 39 10.96 34.24 -21.36
CA ASN A 39 12.21 34.88 -20.99
C ASN A 39 12.06 36.39 -20.86
N ALA A 40 11.33 37.03 -21.77
CA ALA A 40 11.00 38.46 -21.72
C ALA A 40 10.14 38.82 -20.49
N ALA A 41 9.26 37.91 -20.05
CA ALA A 41 8.47 38.04 -18.83
C ALA A 41 9.29 37.86 -17.52
N GLY A 42 10.59 37.56 -17.62
CA GLY A 42 11.51 37.47 -16.47
C GLY A 42 11.82 36.05 -16.02
N HIS A 43 11.38 35.01 -16.75
CA HIS A 43 11.78 33.64 -16.47
C HIS A 43 13.20 33.38 -17.02
N THR A 44 14.01 32.66 -16.25
CA THR A 44 15.29 32.15 -16.74
C THR A 44 15.02 30.90 -17.58
N VAL A 45 15.38 30.92 -18.86
CA VAL A 45 15.17 29.79 -19.77
C VAL A 45 16.53 29.24 -20.18
N ILE A 46 16.75 27.96 -19.94
CA ILE A 46 17.96 27.22 -20.34
C ILE A 46 17.54 26.18 -21.36
N ILE A 47 18.09 26.28 -22.56
CA ILE A 47 17.80 25.37 -23.67
C ILE A 47 19.06 24.55 -23.95
N VAL A 48 18.91 23.23 -23.94
CA VAL A 48 19.92 22.29 -24.43
C VAL A 48 19.51 21.90 -25.84
N THR A 49 20.38 22.18 -26.81
CA THR A 49 20.16 21.78 -28.19
C THR A 49 21.47 21.50 -28.92
N HIS A 50 21.44 20.55 -29.84
CA HIS A 50 22.50 20.33 -30.81
C HIS A 50 22.34 21.15 -32.10
N ASP A 51 21.23 21.87 -32.29
CA ASP A 51 20.99 22.68 -33.49
C ASP A 51 21.58 24.11 -33.34
N PRO A 52 22.61 24.48 -34.13
CA PRO A 52 23.19 25.81 -34.08
C PRO A 52 22.21 26.93 -34.48
N ALA A 53 21.20 26.64 -35.32
CA ALA A 53 20.19 27.63 -35.72
C ALA A 53 19.25 27.99 -34.57
N ILE A 54 18.99 27.05 -33.65
CA ILE A 54 18.22 27.31 -32.42
C ILE A 54 19.11 28.03 -31.40
N ALA A 55 20.36 27.60 -31.23
CA ALA A 55 21.32 28.24 -30.34
C ALA A 55 21.58 29.72 -30.72
N ALA A 56 21.63 30.04 -32.02
CA ALA A 56 21.82 31.42 -32.49
C ALA A 56 20.67 32.37 -32.14
N GLN A 57 19.51 31.84 -31.73
CA GLN A 57 18.34 32.64 -31.35
C GLN A 57 18.29 32.99 -29.86
N THR A 58 19.27 32.55 -29.06
CA THR A 58 19.35 32.79 -27.62
C THR A 58 20.36 33.90 -27.30
N GLU A 59 20.24 34.50 -26.11
CA GLU A 59 21.11 35.61 -25.71
C GLU A 59 22.50 35.16 -25.24
N ARG A 60 22.65 33.90 -24.83
CA ARG A 60 23.93 33.30 -24.40
C ARG A 60 24.00 31.85 -24.88
N VAL A 61 25.14 31.49 -25.44
CA VAL A 61 25.46 30.15 -25.95
C VAL A 61 26.68 29.61 -25.20
N ILE A 62 26.52 28.43 -24.59
CA ILE A 62 27.59 27.70 -23.92
C ILE A 62 27.79 26.39 -24.69
N GLU A 63 28.98 26.20 -25.26
CA GLU A 63 29.37 24.99 -25.98
C GLU A 63 30.10 24.06 -25.03
N ILE A 64 29.56 22.85 -24.84
CA ILE A 64 30.11 21.82 -23.96
C ILE A 64 30.51 20.61 -24.81
N ARG A 65 31.69 20.08 -24.56
CA ARG A 65 32.19 18.85 -25.19
C ARG A 65 32.98 18.02 -24.20
N ASP A 66 32.73 16.71 -24.17
CA ASP A 66 33.44 15.76 -23.31
C ASP A 66 33.45 16.14 -21.81
N GLY A 67 32.40 16.86 -21.35
CA GLY A 67 32.27 17.35 -19.97
C GLY A 67 32.97 18.67 -19.68
N GLU A 68 33.65 19.27 -20.66
CA GLU A 68 34.34 20.56 -20.54
C GLU A 68 33.61 21.67 -21.32
N ILE A 69 33.64 22.89 -20.78
CA ILE A 69 33.11 24.07 -21.47
C ILE A 69 34.17 24.56 -22.44
N LEU A 70 33.92 24.41 -23.74
CA LEU A 70 34.82 24.88 -24.79
C LEU A 70 34.67 26.37 -25.05
N ARG A 71 33.42 26.85 -25.06
CA ARG A 71 33.08 28.24 -25.37
C ARG A 71 31.89 28.71 -24.55
N ASP A 72 31.94 29.98 -24.18
CA ASP A 72 30.84 30.70 -23.55
C ASP A 72 30.80 32.07 -24.20
N SER A 73 29.68 32.40 -24.85
CA SER A 73 29.51 33.69 -25.51
C SER A 73 29.39 34.86 -24.54
N GLY A 74 29.31 34.60 -23.22
CA GLY A 74 29.15 35.62 -22.19
C GLY A 74 27.70 36.07 -22.00
N ALA A 75 27.46 36.86 -20.95
CA ALA A 75 26.11 37.25 -20.54
C ALA A 75 25.56 38.46 -21.33
N PRO A 76 24.27 38.46 -21.69
CA PRO A 76 23.54 39.71 -21.92
C PRO A 76 23.50 40.51 -20.61
N ALA A 77 23.77 41.81 -20.69
CA ALA A 77 23.75 42.71 -19.55
C ALA A 77 22.31 42.92 -19.06
N ARG A 78 21.82 42.02 -18.19
CA ARG A 78 20.60 42.24 -17.44
C ARG A 78 20.96 42.34 -15.97
N GLU A 79 21.11 43.57 -15.50
CA GLU A 79 21.35 43.90 -14.10
C GLU A 79 20.29 43.24 -13.22
N ALA A 80 20.77 42.34 -12.35
CA ALA A 80 20.16 41.87 -11.12
C ALA A 80 18.61 41.84 -11.09
N ALA A 81 18.03 40.72 -11.55
CA ALA A 81 16.77 40.24 -10.97
C ALA A 81 17.04 39.72 -9.54
N SER A 82 17.43 40.63 -8.65
CA SER A 82 17.47 40.44 -7.20
C SER A 82 16.04 40.48 -6.66
N GLN A 83 15.22 39.53 -7.08
CA GLN A 83 14.05 39.10 -6.33
C GLN A 83 13.97 37.60 -6.52
N ALA A 84 14.89 36.91 -5.85
CA ALA A 84 14.62 35.54 -5.50
C ALA A 84 13.45 35.57 -4.49
N THR A 85 12.20 35.62 -4.97
CA THR A 85 11.05 35.27 -4.15
C THR A 85 11.33 33.87 -3.64
N GLU A 86 11.73 33.80 -2.38
CA GLU A 86 11.86 32.57 -1.63
C GLU A 86 10.57 31.81 -1.88
N VAL A 87 10.67 30.63 -2.50
CA VAL A 87 9.51 29.74 -2.59
C VAL A 87 9.31 29.29 -1.17
N GLN A 88 8.58 30.08 -0.39
CA GLN A 88 8.06 29.65 0.89
C GLN A 88 7.24 28.41 0.58
N PRO A 89 7.59 27.25 1.16
CA PRO A 89 6.75 26.09 1.02
C PRO A 89 5.44 26.49 1.68
N ASP A 90 4.44 26.82 0.87
CA ASP A 90 3.07 27.02 1.34
C ASP A 90 2.78 25.87 2.29
N GLY A 91 2.48 26.23 3.54
CA GLY A 91 2.38 25.32 4.67
C GLY A 91 1.69 24.05 4.21
N GLY A 92 2.49 22.98 4.12
CA GLY A 92 2.16 21.85 3.26
C GLY A 92 0.75 21.36 3.52
N PRO A 93 0.00 20.99 2.46
CA PRO A 93 -1.38 20.54 2.61
C PRO A 93 -1.44 19.48 3.71
N LEU A 94 -2.36 19.70 4.67
CA LEU A 94 -2.63 18.78 5.78
C LEU A 94 -2.63 17.36 5.21
N LEU A 95 -1.96 16.43 5.89
CA LEU A 95 -1.77 15.01 5.49
C LEU A 95 -3.00 14.40 4.77
N ARG A 96 -4.20 14.79 5.19
CA ARG A 96 -5.49 14.41 4.61
C ARG A 96 -5.66 14.76 3.12
N GLU A 97 -5.23 15.93 2.67
CA GLU A 97 -5.32 16.36 1.26
C GLU A 97 -4.34 15.58 0.38
N ARG A 98 -3.10 15.37 0.85
CA ARG A 98 -2.13 14.52 0.17
C ARG A 98 -2.61 13.07 0.05
N LEU A 99 -3.21 12.53 1.12
CA LEU A 99 -3.82 11.20 1.10
C LEU A 99 -5.00 11.12 0.13
N ALA A 100 -5.86 12.15 0.10
CA ALA A 100 -6.99 12.20 -0.82
C ALA A 100 -6.53 12.24 -2.29
N GLU A 101 -5.50 13.03 -2.59
CA GLU A 101 -4.95 13.14 -3.94
C GLU A 101 -4.23 11.85 -4.37
N ALA A 102 -3.42 11.26 -3.48
CA ALA A 102 -2.81 9.95 -3.71
C ALA A 102 -3.85 8.86 -3.96
N PHE A 103 -4.95 8.85 -3.19
CA PHE A 103 -6.05 7.90 -3.38
C PHE A 103 -6.74 8.09 -4.75
N LYS A 104 -7.00 9.33 -5.16
CA LYS A 104 -7.59 9.62 -6.47
C LYS A 104 -6.68 9.14 -7.61
N MET A 105 -5.38 9.38 -7.51
CA MET A 105 -4.41 8.89 -8.49
C MET A 105 -4.33 7.37 -8.50
N ALA A 106 -4.36 6.73 -7.32
CA ALA A 106 -4.38 5.27 -7.21
C ALA A 106 -5.64 4.67 -7.86
N MET A 107 -6.81 5.26 -7.65
CA MET A 107 -8.07 4.81 -8.26
C MET A 107 -8.03 4.94 -9.80
N LEU A 108 -7.51 6.05 -10.33
CA LEU A 108 -7.33 6.23 -11.77
C LEU A 108 -6.36 5.19 -12.34
N ALA A 109 -5.21 4.97 -11.69
CA ALA A 109 -4.21 3.98 -12.12
C ALA A 109 -4.75 2.54 -12.08
N MET A 110 -5.51 2.17 -11.04
CA MET A 110 -6.16 0.87 -10.92
C MET A 110 -7.19 0.66 -12.03
N SER A 111 -7.94 1.71 -12.40
CA SER A 111 -8.96 1.67 -13.46
C SER A 111 -8.36 1.54 -14.86
N ALA A 112 -7.14 2.02 -15.06
CA ALA A 112 -6.41 1.93 -16.33
C ALA A 112 -5.88 0.49 -16.58
N ASN A 113 -5.45 -0.22 -15.53
CA ASN A 113 -4.89 -1.58 -15.64
C ASN A 113 -5.80 -2.65 -15.05
N ARG A 114 -7.02 -2.76 -15.56
CA ARG A 114 -8.09 -3.62 -15.00
C ARG A 114 -7.70 -5.10 -14.85
N LEU A 115 -7.06 -5.70 -15.86
CA LEU A 115 -6.71 -7.12 -15.85
C LEU A 115 -5.70 -7.45 -14.74
N ARG A 116 -4.66 -6.62 -14.61
CA ARG A 116 -3.63 -6.81 -13.59
C ARG A 116 -4.21 -6.64 -12.19
N THR A 117 -5.00 -5.58 -11.97
CA THR A 117 -5.66 -5.31 -10.67
C THR A 117 -6.65 -6.41 -10.29
N ALA A 118 -7.39 -6.97 -11.26
CA ALA A 118 -8.35 -8.04 -11.00
C ALA A 118 -7.66 -9.35 -10.58
N LEU A 119 -6.56 -9.73 -11.26
CA LEU A 119 -5.82 -10.95 -10.93
C LEU A 119 -5.18 -10.89 -9.55
N THR A 120 -4.60 -9.74 -9.17
CA THR A 120 -4.01 -9.57 -7.83
C THR A 120 -5.07 -9.55 -6.74
N MET A 121 -6.20 -8.86 -6.95
CA MET A 121 -7.31 -8.87 -6.01
C MET A 121 -7.91 -10.28 -5.84
N LEU A 122 -8.10 -11.02 -6.94
CA LEU A 122 -8.63 -12.38 -6.88
C LEU A 122 -7.71 -13.30 -6.07
N GLY A 123 -6.40 -13.22 -6.28
CA GLY A 123 -5.42 -13.99 -5.50
C GLY A 123 -5.50 -13.69 -4.00
N ILE A 124 -5.60 -12.41 -3.63
CA ILE A 124 -5.74 -11.99 -2.22
C ILE A 124 -7.06 -12.50 -1.63
N VAL A 125 -8.17 -12.38 -2.36
CA VAL A 125 -9.49 -12.83 -1.92
C VAL A 125 -9.52 -14.33 -1.69
N ILE A 126 -9.00 -15.12 -2.64
CA ILE A 126 -8.94 -16.59 -2.50
C ILE A 126 -8.03 -16.98 -1.32
N GLY A 127 -6.89 -16.30 -1.17
CA GLY A 127 -5.96 -16.54 -0.06
C GLY A 127 -6.59 -16.30 1.30
N ILE A 128 -7.22 -15.13 1.50
CA ILE A 128 -7.88 -14.79 2.77
C ILE A 128 -9.07 -15.72 3.02
N ALA A 129 -9.90 -15.99 2.00
CA ALA A 129 -11.08 -16.85 2.13
C ALA A 129 -10.70 -18.29 2.52
N SER A 130 -9.64 -18.83 1.95
CA SER A 130 -9.14 -20.18 2.28
C SER A 130 -8.72 -20.28 3.75
N VAL A 131 -7.91 -19.34 4.24
CA VAL A 131 -7.44 -19.32 5.62
C VAL A 131 -8.60 -19.20 6.61
N VAL A 132 -9.53 -18.27 6.36
CA VAL A 132 -10.70 -18.07 7.22
C VAL A 132 -11.60 -19.32 7.23
N SER A 133 -11.78 -19.97 6.09
CA SER A 133 -12.60 -21.19 5.99
C SER A 133 -12.01 -22.34 6.80
N VAL A 134 -10.69 -22.56 6.72
CA VAL A 134 -10.01 -23.63 7.48
C VAL A 134 -10.12 -23.39 8.99
N ILE A 135 -9.94 -22.14 9.45
CA ILE A 135 -10.07 -21.78 10.86
C ILE A 135 -11.52 -22.03 11.34
N ALA A 136 -12.52 -21.55 10.59
CA ALA A 136 -13.92 -21.71 10.94
C ALA A 136 -14.35 -23.19 11.02
N ILE A 137 -13.89 -24.03 10.08
CA ILE A 137 -14.18 -25.47 10.09
C ILE A 137 -13.49 -26.16 11.27
N GLY A 138 -12.22 -25.80 11.54
CA GLY A 138 -11.43 -26.40 12.62
C GLY A 138 -12.02 -26.11 14.00
N GLU A 139 -12.35 -24.85 14.28
CA GLU A 139 -12.96 -24.45 15.54
C GLU A 139 -14.39 -25.01 15.68
N GLY A 140 -15.20 -24.95 14.62
CA GLY A 140 -16.55 -25.50 14.63
C GLY A 140 -16.58 -27.02 14.85
N SER A 141 -15.64 -27.76 14.25
CA SER A 141 -15.53 -29.22 14.43
C SER A 141 -15.12 -29.58 15.86
N ARG A 142 -14.15 -28.83 16.42
CA ARG A 142 -13.72 -29.00 17.81
C ARG A 142 -14.89 -28.77 18.77
N ASP A 143 -15.65 -27.71 18.55
CA ASP A 143 -16.82 -27.38 19.38
C ASP A 143 -17.94 -28.42 19.26
N TYR A 144 -18.18 -28.95 18.05
CA TYR A 144 -19.16 -30.00 17.82
C TYR A 144 -18.82 -31.28 18.59
N VAL A 145 -17.56 -31.73 18.52
CA VAL A 145 -17.08 -32.92 19.25
C VAL A 145 -17.14 -32.69 20.77
N LEU A 146 -16.72 -31.52 21.23
CA LEU A 146 -16.79 -31.17 22.66
C LEU A 146 -18.23 -31.12 23.17
N LYS A 147 -19.19 -30.64 22.37
CA LYS A 147 -20.62 -30.69 22.71
C LYS A 147 -21.11 -32.12 22.83
N GLY A 148 -20.78 -33.00 21.88
CA GLY A 148 -21.12 -34.42 21.98
C GLY A 148 -20.54 -35.11 23.22
N ILE A 149 -19.28 -34.82 23.58
CA ILE A 149 -18.65 -35.34 24.80
C ILE A 149 -19.28 -34.76 26.08
N ARG A 150 -19.71 -33.49 26.05
CA ARG A 150 -20.40 -32.86 27.18
C ARG A 150 -21.82 -33.40 27.37
N GLU A 151 -22.54 -33.64 26.27
CA GLU A 151 -23.88 -34.25 26.27
C GLU A 151 -23.87 -35.69 26.79
N MET A 152 -22.77 -36.42 26.54
CA MET A 152 -22.54 -37.75 27.12
C MET A 152 -22.20 -37.73 28.62
N GLY A 153 -22.21 -36.55 29.26
CA GLY A 153 -22.10 -36.42 30.71
C GLY A 153 -20.67 -36.57 31.21
N THR A 154 -19.85 -35.53 31.04
CA THR A 154 -18.55 -35.43 31.72
C THR A 154 -18.72 -34.97 33.17
N GLN A 155 -19.31 -35.84 34.00
CA GLN A 155 -19.08 -35.87 35.44
C GLN A 155 -19.61 -37.16 36.06
N THR A 156 -19.21 -38.32 35.55
CA THR A 156 -19.34 -39.55 36.33
C THR A 156 -18.34 -39.47 37.48
N ILE A 157 -18.76 -38.94 38.63
CA ILE A 157 -18.04 -39.14 39.89
C ILE A 157 -18.09 -40.63 40.17
N THR A 158 -17.05 -41.36 39.79
CA THR A 158 -16.97 -42.79 40.02
C THR A 158 -16.71 -43.02 41.51
N VAL A 159 -17.77 -43.22 42.29
CA VAL A 159 -17.66 -43.53 43.72
C VAL A 159 -17.29 -45.00 43.87
N PHE A 160 -16.03 -45.25 44.23
CA PHE A 160 -15.59 -46.58 44.62
C PHE A 160 -15.99 -46.83 46.08
N ARG A 161 -16.51 -48.03 46.39
CA ARG A 161 -16.70 -48.45 47.79
C ARG A 161 -15.32 -48.55 48.45
N GLY A 162 -15.00 -47.58 49.31
CA GLY A 162 -13.90 -47.72 50.25
C GLY A 162 -14.21 -48.87 51.20
N LYS A 163 -13.34 -49.88 51.23
CA LYS A 163 -13.34 -50.87 52.29
C LYS A 163 -12.67 -50.21 53.50
N ASP A 164 -13.54 -49.71 54.37
CA ASP A 164 -13.27 -49.20 55.71
C ASP A 164 -12.47 -47.88 55.77
N TRP A 165 -12.88 -46.99 56.68
CA TRP A 165 -12.16 -45.78 57.04
C TRP A 165 -10.81 -46.15 57.68
N GLY A 166 -9.78 -46.43 56.86
CA GLY A 166 -8.43 -46.67 57.37
C GLY A 166 -7.45 -47.49 56.53
N THR A 167 -7.79 -48.07 55.38
CA THR A 167 -6.85 -48.97 54.68
C THR A 167 -6.51 -48.57 53.24
N THR A 168 -5.26 -48.16 53.05
CA THR A 168 -4.58 -47.88 51.78
C THR A 168 -4.12 -49.18 51.12
N ARG A 169 -4.92 -49.77 50.21
CA ARG A 169 -4.47 -50.58 49.04
C ARG A 169 -5.65 -51.31 48.36
N PRO A 170 -5.79 -51.26 47.02
CA PRO A 170 -6.80 -52.06 46.30
C PRO A 170 -6.20 -53.38 45.80
N THR A 171 -6.81 -54.51 46.11
CA THR A 171 -6.48 -55.82 45.50
C THR A 171 -7.69 -56.41 44.79
N GLY A 172 -7.60 -56.47 43.46
CA GLY A 172 -7.99 -57.60 42.61
C GLY A 172 -9.44 -58.08 42.60
N CYS A 173 -10.12 -57.88 41.46
CA CYS A 173 -11.35 -58.56 41.08
C CYS A 173 -11.18 -60.08 40.99
N ALA A 174 -12.17 -60.84 41.49
CA ALA A 174 -12.42 -62.23 41.12
C ALA A 174 -13.93 -62.41 40.79
N PRO A 175 -14.30 -63.06 39.67
CA PRO A 175 -15.68 -63.22 39.25
C PRO A 175 -16.18 -64.64 39.56
N SER A 176 -17.04 -64.83 40.56
CA SER A 176 -17.79 -66.09 40.70
C SER A 176 -19.01 -65.99 41.64
N CYS A 177 -20.19 -66.05 41.00
CA CYS A 177 -21.46 -66.65 41.46
C CYS A 177 -22.21 -66.09 42.70
N PRO A 178 -23.51 -66.42 42.86
CA PRO A 178 -24.61 -66.47 41.88
C PRO A 178 -25.86 -65.71 42.38
N ALA A 179 -26.89 -65.67 41.54
CA ALA A 179 -28.17 -64.99 41.73
C ALA A 179 -28.84 -65.21 43.12
N MET A 180 -29.28 -64.11 43.73
CA MET A 180 -30.27 -64.13 44.82
C MET A 180 -31.26 -62.95 44.69
N SER A 181 -32.53 -63.31 44.85
CA SER A 181 -33.82 -62.60 44.70
C SER A 181 -33.89 -61.07 44.80
N PRO A 182 -34.86 -60.41 44.11
CA PRO A 182 -35.01 -58.96 44.10
C PRO A 182 -35.72 -58.48 45.37
N ARG A 183 -35.01 -57.71 46.21
CA ARG A 183 -35.66 -56.94 47.29
C ARG A 183 -35.01 -55.57 47.44
N TRP A 184 -35.24 -54.71 46.45
CA TRP A 184 -34.85 -53.30 46.52
C TRP A 184 -36.07 -52.42 46.73
N ARG A 185 -36.14 -51.85 47.93
CA ARG A 185 -37.08 -50.80 48.32
C ARG A 185 -36.44 -49.48 47.91
N ALA A 186 -36.91 -48.88 46.82
CA ALA A 186 -36.45 -47.56 46.38
C ALA A 186 -36.87 -46.50 47.42
N LYS A 187 -35.90 -45.74 47.93
CA LYS A 187 -36.16 -44.46 48.57
C LYS A 187 -35.40 -43.40 47.80
N ALA A 188 -36.12 -42.73 46.91
CA ALA A 188 -35.65 -41.50 46.29
C ALA A 188 -35.46 -40.45 47.40
N MET A 189 -34.27 -39.88 47.49
CA MET A 189 -34.05 -38.66 48.25
C MET A 189 -33.66 -37.57 47.26
N SER A 190 -34.66 -36.73 47.00
CA SER A 190 -34.54 -35.42 46.36
C SER A 190 -33.93 -34.44 47.35
N THR A 191 -32.89 -33.72 46.93
CA THR A 191 -32.50 -32.37 47.40
C THR A 191 -31.41 -31.90 46.43
N ALA A 192 -31.68 -30.86 45.63
CA ALA A 192 -31.45 -29.45 45.93
C ALA A 192 -29.99 -29.06 45.69
#